data_AF-A0A163PXT1-F1
#
_entry.id   AF-A0A163PXT1-F1
#
_cell.length_a   1.000
_cell.length_b   1.000
_cell.length_c   1.000
_cell.angle_alpha   90.00
_cell.angle_beta   90.00
_cell.angle_gamma   90.00
#
_symmetry.space_group_name_H-M   'P 1'
#
loop_
_entity.id
_entity.type
_entity.pdbx_description
1 polymer ?
#
loop_
_entity_poly.entity_id
_entity_poly.type
_entity_poly.pdbx_seq_one_letter_code
_entity_poly.pdbx_strand_id
1 'polypeptide(L)'
;MISVVNVSAGYEGKKVLNDLSLSLSKGKMTGIIGPNGSGKTTLMKVLNGTHPLDKGEVLIKGKRLQNYTAKELAKVMAVLPQHAGSSFDFTVQEVVELGRYPFYKGLLKVASAHDEQVVKEAIELTGVQDFVHKSINQLSGGEQQRVMLAKALAQEPEILLLDEPTNHLDLSYQIKLMDLLKKWVYTRKLTVVAILHDLNIASLYCDEVILLDDGIVKANGHPRAIMNKELLQEVYYTPLTRRDHPEAPSPIIAPVPEMKTQEKSIQKLELTATKELMVFSSPFPLKTLSSALIGGGFQWASTFVNRHVDKNYYIDDAHNEYRNYLKEKQFNPHDTIGMMTAARLGDASVVSIQKEDFALLIAVTVGTGNAVDAAQSWIRKEEATVGTINIWIFIEGVLTDEAFVQAMMTATEAKTSALSTYNVLDPLSKTVATGTSTDSICIGSTQSGTHMRYAGTITPVGKAIGKGVFEAIGQAIENYRKRMM
;
A
#
# COMPACT_ATOMS: atom_id res chain seq x y z
N MET A 1 27.53 -11.62 -9.69
CA MET A 1 28.66 -10.77 -9.24
C MET A 1 29.26 -11.31 -7.96
N ILE A 2 28.42 -11.61 -6.98
CA ILE A 2 28.79 -12.40 -5.80
C ILE A 2 28.15 -13.79 -5.96
N SER A 3 28.89 -14.85 -5.64
CA SER A 3 28.40 -16.23 -5.62
C SER A 3 28.72 -16.84 -4.28
N VAL A 4 27.73 -17.46 -3.65
CA VAL A 4 27.85 -18.20 -2.40
C VAL A 4 27.58 -19.66 -2.74
N VAL A 5 28.52 -20.54 -2.44
CA VAL A 5 28.47 -21.97 -2.85
C VAL A 5 28.62 -22.84 -1.62
N ASN A 6 27.55 -23.54 -1.25
CA ASN A 6 27.49 -24.51 -0.16
C ASN A 6 28.03 -24.00 1.18
N VAL A 7 27.74 -22.73 1.49
CA VAL A 7 28.30 -22.04 2.64
C VAL A 7 27.65 -22.51 3.93
N SER A 8 28.49 -22.88 4.88
CA SER A 8 28.10 -23.08 6.27
C SER A 8 28.96 -22.21 7.16
N ALA A 9 28.36 -21.55 8.14
CA ALA A 9 29.06 -20.70 9.10
C ALA A 9 28.28 -20.59 10.41
N GLY A 10 28.95 -20.28 11.50
CA GLY A 10 28.34 -20.18 12.81
C GLY A 10 29.30 -19.66 13.86
N TYR A 11 28.81 -19.63 15.10
CA TYR A 11 29.62 -19.29 16.26
C TYR A 11 29.90 -20.58 17.06
N GLU A 12 30.79 -20.50 18.06
CA GLU A 12 31.14 -21.66 18.87
C GLU A 12 29.89 -22.39 19.39
N GLY A 13 29.79 -23.68 19.06
CA GLY A 13 28.67 -24.54 19.45
C GLY A 13 27.34 -24.32 18.72
N LYS A 14 27.24 -23.35 17.79
CA LYS A 14 25.99 -23.08 17.05
C LYS A 14 26.24 -22.73 15.59
N LYS A 15 25.82 -23.63 14.71
CA LYS A 15 25.74 -23.39 13.27
C LYS A 15 24.58 -22.42 12.97
N VAL A 16 24.85 -21.32 12.27
CA VAL A 16 23.87 -20.26 11.99
C VAL A 16 23.45 -20.23 10.52
N LEU A 17 24.35 -20.59 9.59
CA LEU A 17 24.08 -20.75 8.17
C LEU A 17 24.28 -22.20 7.77
N ASN A 18 23.33 -22.74 6.99
CA ASN A 18 23.24 -24.17 6.70
C ASN A 18 23.23 -24.43 5.19
N ASP A 19 24.40 -24.80 4.63
CA ASP A 19 24.57 -25.22 3.23
C ASP A 19 23.94 -24.25 2.21
N LEU A 20 24.23 -22.97 2.40
CA LEU A 20 23.60 -21.88 1.67
C LEU A 20 24.27 -21.69 0.32
N SER A 21 23.47 -21.74 -0.76
CA SER A 21 23.92 -21.45 -2.12
C SER A 21 23.04 -20.38 -2.74
N LEU A 22 23.64 -19.27 -3.16
CA LEU A 22 22.92 -18.18 -3.84
C LEU A 22 23.85 -17.36 -4.74
N SER A 23 23.25 -16.62 -5.67
CA SER A 23 23.96 -15.69 -6.55
C SER A 23 23.32 -14.31 -6.44
N LEU A 24 24.17 -13.28 -6.35
CA LEU A 24 23.75 -11.88 -6.33
C LEU A 24 24.16 -11.21 -7.63
N SER A 25 23.17 -10.70 -8.34
CA SER A 25 23.31 -10.10 -9.67
C SER A 25 24.05 -8.77 -9.63
N LYS A 26 24.88 -8.48 -10.64
CA LYS A 26 25.53 -7.16 -10.78
C LYS A 26 24.47 -6.10 -11.07
N GLY A 27 24.61 -4.92 -10.47
CA GLY A 27 23.77 -3.76 -10.81
C GLY A 27 22.30 -3.96 -10.45
N LYS A 28 22.04 -4.73 -9.38
CA LYS A 28 20.72 -4.92 -8.78
C LYS A 28 20.76 -4.59 -7.30
N MET A 29 19.60 -4.25 -6.76
CA MET A 29 19.36 -4.17 -5.32
C MET A 29 18.73 -5.46 -4.82
N THR A 30 19.44 -6.20 -3.97
CA THR A 30 18.94 -7.41 -3.33
C THR A 30 18.60 -7.14 -1.87
N GLY A 31 17.35 -7.41 -1.47
CA GLY A 31 16.91 -7.35 -0.08
C GLY A 31 17.04 -8.72 0.60
N ILE A 32 17.63 -8.78 1.79
CA ILE A 32 17.64 -9.95 2.65
C ILE A 32 16.61 -9.71 3.76
N ILE A 33 15.55 -10.51 3.77
CA ILE A 33 14.46 -10.46 4.73
C ILE A 33 14.38 -11.78 5.51
N GLY A 34 13.63 -11.78 6.61
CA GLY A 34 13.41 -12.95 7.46
C GLY A 34 13.28 -12.58 8.94
N PRO A 35 12.83 -13.50 9.81
CA PRO A 35 12.67 -13.25 11.23
C PRO A 35 14.01 -13.00 11.94
N ASN A 36 13.94 -12.50 13.17
CA ASN A 36 15.13 -12.34 14.00
C ASN A 36 15.79 -13.71 14.27
N GLY A 37 17.11 -13.74 14.24
CA GLY A 37 17.87 -14.98 14.42
C GLY A 37 17.99 -15.87 13.16
N SER A 38 17.40 -15.49 12.02
CA SER A 38 17.49 -16.31 10.79
C SER A 38 18.86 -16.38 10.12
N GLY A 39 19.84 -15.60 10.60
CA GLY A 39 21.21 -15.60 10.09
C GLY A 39 21.56 -14.47 9.12
N LYS A 40 20.69 -13.48 8.92
CA LYS A 40 20.90 -12.35 7.97
C LYS A 40 22.24 -11.63 8.20
N THR A 41 22.50 -11.19 9.42
CA THR A 41 23.75 -10.51 9.78
C THR A 41 24.97 -11.44 9.65
N THR A 42 24.83 -12.73 9.96
CA THR A 42 25.91 -13.71 9.74
C THR A 42 26.21 -13.88 8.25
N LEU A 43 25.19 -13.95 7.40
CA LEU A 43 25.36 -13.96 5.94
C LEU A 43 26.09 -12.70 5.48
N MET A 44 25.70 -11.52 5.98
CA MET A 44 26.39 -10.26 5.65
C MET A 44 27.87 -10.28 6.05
N LYS A 45 28.19 -10.77 7.25
CA LYS A 45 29.58 -10.91 7.75
C LYS A 45 30.39 -11.93 6.95
N VAL A 46 29.75 -12.98 6.46
CA VAL A 46 30.37 -13.95 5.54
C VAL A 46 30.66 -13.29 4.19
N LEU A 47 29.70 -12.53 3.64
CA LEU A 47 29.86 -11.84 2.36
C LEU A 47 30.99 -10.80 2.38
N ASN A 48 31.19 -10.12 3.51
CA ASN A 48 32.24 -9.10 3.66
C ASN A 48 33.58 -9.65 4.20
N GLY A 49 33.65 -10.95 4.52
CA GLY A 49 34.88 -11.61 4.96
C GLY A 49 35.27 -11.36 6.42
N THR A 50 34.40 -10.76 7.23
CA THR A 50 34.65 -10.56 8.67
C THR A 50 34.29 -11.76 9.53
N HIS A 51 33.62 -12.77 8.96
CA HIS A 51 33.32 -14.03 9.63
C HIS A 51 33.83 -15.22 8.81
N PRO A 52 34.58 -16.16 9.41
CA PRO A 52 35.12 -17.32 8.71
C PRO A 52 34.01 -18.28 8.25
N LEU A 53 34.35 -19.09 7.25
CA LEU A 53 33.51 -20.18 6.74
C LEU A 53 33.86 -21.49 7.45
N ASP A 54 32.87 -22.29 7.80
CA ASP A 54 33.08 -23.69 8.20
C ASP A 54 33.23 -24.59 6.96
N LYS A 55 32.40 -24.33 5.93
CA LYS A 55 32.39 -25.03 4.65
C LYS A 55 31.96 -24.09 3.53
N GLY A 56 32.27 -24.49 2.29
CA GLY A 56 31.87 -23.78 1.07
C GLY A 56 32.83 -22.66 0.70
N GLU A 57 32.39 -21.83 -0.25
CA GLU A 57 33.17 -20.67 -0.69
C GLU A 57 32.30 -19.48 -1.11
N VAL A 58 32.87 -18.28 -0.98
CA VAL A 58 32.30 -17.03 -1.48
C VAL A 58 33.21 -16.51 -2.58
N LEU A 59 32.63 -16.24 -3.76
CA LEU A 59 33.33 -15.64 -4.89
C LEU A 59 32.81 -14.22 -5.13
N ILE A 60 33.72 -13.26 -5.24
CA ILE A 60 33.43 -11.89 -5.65
C ILE A 60 34.10 -11.67 -6.99
N LYS A 61 33.32 -11.29 -8.01
CA LYS A 61 33.81 -11.08 -9.39
C LYS A 61 34.62 -12.29 -9.91
N GLY A 62 34.22 -13.50 -9.52
CA GLY A 62 34.88 -14.75 -9.90
C GLY A 62 36.15 -15.10 -9.11
N LYS A 63 36.63 -14.22 -8.23
CA LYS A 63 37.78 -14.46 -7.35
C LYS A 63 37.28 -14.87 -5.96
N ARG A 64 37.87 -15.92 -5.37
CA ARG A 64 37.56 -16.35 -3.99
C ARG A 64 37.82 -15.21 -3.01
N LEU A 65 36.91 -15.02 -2.06
CA LEU A 65 36.98 -13.95 -1.05
C LEU A 65 38.31 -13.99 -0.28
N GLN A 66 38.74 -15.17 0.13
CA GLN A 66 40.01 -15.40 0.85
C GLN A 66 41.27 -14.99 0.07
N ASN A 67 41.17 -14.84 -1.26
CA ASN A 67 42.29 -14.44 -2.11
C ASN A 67 42.40 -12.91 -2.25
N TYR A 68 41.45 -12.14 -1.70
CA TYR A 68 41.54 -10.69 -1.65
C TYR A 68 42.38 -10.24 -0.46
N THR A 69 43.26 -9.26 -0.67
CA THR A 69 43.77 -8.49 0.47
C THR A 69 42.70 -7.54 0.99
N ALA A 70 42.80 -7.12 2.25
CA ALA A 70 41.86 -6.14 2.83
C ALA A 70 41.78 -4.85 1.98
N LYS A 71 42.92 -4.37 1.45
CA LYS A 71 42.97 -3.17 0.60
C LYS A 71 42.32 -3.39 -0.77
N GLU A 72 42.48 -4.58 -1.36
CA GLU A 72 41.80 -4.90 -2.62
C GLU A 72 40.29 -5.00 -2.43
N LEU A 73 39.84 -5.67 -1.38
CA LEU A 73 38.41 -5.83 -1.08
C LEU A 73 37.75 -4.47 -0.80
N ALA A 74 38.42 -3.61 -0.01
CA ALA A 74 37.97 -2.25 0.28
C ALA A 74 37.99 -1.28 -0.93
N LYS A 75 38.48 -1.69 -2.10
CA LYS A 75 38.28 -0.92 -3.35
C LYS A 75 37.05 -1.36 -4.13
N VAL A 76 36.49 -2.52 -3.80
CA VAL A 76 35.39 -3.14 -4.54
C VAL A 76 34.10 -3.11 -3.72
N MET A 77 34.20 -3.28 -2.39
CA MET A 77 33.06 -3.46 -1.50
C MET A 77 33.13 -2.50 -0.31
N ALA A 78 32.05 -1.75 -0.08
CA ALA A 78 31.83 -0.97 1.13
C ALA A 78 30.74 -1.63 1.98
N VAL A 79 30.82 -1.44 3.29
CA VAL A 79 29.87 -1.98 4.27
C VAL A 79 29.38 -0.85 5.16
N LEU A 80 28.06 -0.72 5.28
CA LEU A 80 27.41 0.05 6.33
C LEU A 80 26.95 -0.94 7.42
N PRO A 81 27.63 -1.01 8.57
CA PRO A 81 27.23 -1.89 9.66
C PRO A 81 26.01 -1.32 10.42
N GLN A 82 25.27 -2.20 11.08
CA GLN A 82 24.09 -1.84 11.90
C GLN A 82 24.44 -0.86 13.04
N HIS A 83 25.63 -1.01 13.64
CA HIS A 83 26.13 -0.13 14.70
C HIS A 83 27.52 0.36 14.34
N ALA A 84 27.67 1.68 14.22
CA ALA A 84 28.97 2.31 14.08
C ALA A 84 29.45 2.77 15.47
N GLY A 85 30.11 1.87 16.20
CA GLY A 85 30.82 2.27 17.41
C GLY A 85 31.96 3.22 17.05
N SER A 86 31.93 4.43 17.59
CA SER A 86 33.02 5.39 17.51
C SER A 86 33.68 5.46 18.89
N SER A 87 34.95 5.03 18.99
CA SER A 87 35.76 5.16 20.22
C SER A 87 36.62 6.43 20.22
N PHE A 88 36.59 7.21 19.14
CA PHE A 88 37.48 8.36 18.91
C PHE A 88 36.67 9.58 18.45
N ASP A 89 37.11 10.77 18.84
CA ASP A 89 36.41 12.02 18.55
C ASP A 89 36.85 12.58 17.20
N PHE A 90 36.27 12.06 16.11
CA PHE A 90 36.47 12.57 14.76
C PHE A 90 35.37 13.55 14.35
N THR A 91 35.73 14.54 13.55
CA THR A 91 34.77 15.37 12.82
C THR A 91 34.08 14.55 11.73
N VAL A 92 32.88 14.97 11.34
CA VAL A 92 32.16 14.32 10.23
C VAL A 92 32.98 14.27 8.94
N GLN A 93 33.67 15.36 8.62
CA GLN A 93 34.54 15.41 7.44
C GLN A 93 35.60 14.30 7.47
N GLU A 94 36.33 14.19 8.57
CA GLU A 94 37.37 13.17 8.75
C GLU A 94 36.79 11.76 8.62
N VAL A 95 35.60 11.51 9.17
CA VAL A 95 34.93 10.22 9.04
C VAL A 95 34.61 9.88 7.58
N VAL A 96 34.14 10.85 6.79
CA VAL A 96 33.86 10.64 5.37
C VAL A 96 35.14 10.44 4.57
N GLU A 97 36.19 11.22 4.86
CA GLU A 97 37.52 11.09 4.25
C GLU A 97 38.15 9.72 4.48
N LEU A 98 37.88 9.06 5.63
CA LEU A 98 38.31 7.67 5.86
C LEU A 98 37.78 6.69 4.81
N GLY A 99 36.68 7.01 4.12
CA GLY A 99 36.18 6.22 2.98
C GLY A 99 37.18 6.17 1.81
N ARG A 100 38.04 7.19 1.66
CA ARG A 100 39.06 7.27 0.60
C ARG A 100 40.38 6.60 0.95
N TYR A 101 40.55 6.16 2.19
CA TYR A 101 41.78 5.52 2.67
C TYR A 101 42.33 4.38 1.78
N PRO A 102 41.51 3.50 1.17
CA PRO A 102 42.01 2.46 0.25
C PRO A 102 42.69 3.00 -1.02
N PHE A 103 42.40 4.25 -1.42
CA PHE A 103 42.87 4.89 -2.65
C PHE A 103 44.10 5.77 -2.46
N TYR A 104 44.36 6.23 -1.24
CA TYR A 104 45.54 7.05 -0.92
C TYR A 104 46.85 6.34 -1.31
N LYS A 105 47.75 7.13 -1.92
CA LYS A 105 49.04 6.69 -2.47
C LYS A 105 50.21 7.22 -1.64
N GLY A 106 51.32 6.47 -1.65
CA GLY A 106 52.57 6.86 -0.98
C GLY A 106 52.57 6.66 0.53
N LEU A 107 53.75 6.83 1.14
CA LEU A 107 53.96 6.72 2.59
C LEU A 107 53.18 7.78 3.38
N LEU A 108 52.99 8.96 2.80
CA LEU A 108 52.30 10.10 3.41
C LEU A 108 50.77 10.08 3.25
N LYS A 109 50.20 9.11 2.50
CA LYS A 109 48.76 8.96 2.24
C LYS A 109 48.06 10.28 1.86
N VAL A 110 48.56 10.94 0.83
CA VAL A 110 48.04 12.25 0.39
C VAL A 110 46.77 12.05 -0.44
N ALA A 111 45.74 12.86 -0.16
CA ALA A 111 44.50 12.91 -0.93
C ALA A 111 44.73 13.55 -2.31
N SER A 112 44.03 13.04 -3.33
CA SER A 112 43.99 13.67 -4.65
C SER A 112 42.79 14.62 -4.78
N ALA A 113 42.80 15.49 -5.80
CA ALA A 113 41.65 16.35 -6.11
C ALA A 113 40.36 15.54 -6.39
N HIS A 114 40.50 14.32 -6.92
CA HIS A 114 39.36 13.40 -7.09
C HIS A 114 38.83 12.91 -5.74
N ASP A 115 39.70 12.62 -4.78
CA ASP A 115 39.28 12.17 -3.44
C ASP A 115 38.51 13.27 -2.70
N GLU A 116 38.97 14.52 -2.77
CA GLU A 116 38.27 15.68 -2.20
C GLU A 116 36.90 15.89 -2.83
N GLN A 117 36.81 15.79 -4.17
CA GLN A 117 35.54 15.91 -4.90
C GLN A 117 34.55 14.81 -4.49
N VAL A 118 35.00 13.55 -4.40
CA VAL A 118 34.17 12.42 -3.99
C VAL A 118 33.66 12.57 -2.55
N VAL A 119 34.50 13.04 -1.63
CA VAL A 119 34.10 13.31 -0.24
C VAL A 119 33.04 14.40 -0.20
N LYS A 120 33.24 15.50 -0.93
CA LYS A 120 32.27 16.60 -1.02
C LYS A 120 30.92 16.12 -1.57
N GLU A 121 30.94 15.37 -2.67
CA GLU A 121 29.72 14.78 -3.25
C GLU A 121 29.00 13.88 -2.23
N ALA A 122 29.73 12.99 -1.55
CA ALA A 122 29.15 12.09 -0.55
C ALA A 122 28.49 12.86 0.60
N ILE A 123 29.09 13.97 1.04
CA ILE A 123 28.55 14.85 2.08
C ILE A 123 27.24 15.51 1.63
N GLU A 124 27.21 16.09 0.42
CA GLU A 124 26.04 16.76 -0.13
C GLU A 124 24.88 15.77 -0.35
N LEU A 125 25.18 14.59 -0.89
CA LEU A 125 24.20 13.55 -1.21
C LEU A 125 23.53 12.95 0.03
N THR A 126 24.23 12.93 1.16
CA THR A 126 23.72 12.38 2.42
C THR A 126 23.16 13.45 3.35
N GLY A 127 23.19 14.73 2.95
CA GLY A 127 22.62 15.82 3.72
C GLY A 127 23.35 16.06 5.04
N VAL A 128 24.68 15.87 5.07
CA VAL A 128 25.51 16.03 6.28
C VAL A 128 26.38 17.29 6.28
N GLN A 129 26.20 18.16 5.28
CA GLN A 129 26.98 19.39 5.10
C GLN A 129 26.91 20.34 6.30
N ASP A 130 25.75 20.44 6.97
CA ASP A 130 25.52 21.42 8.05
C ASP A 130 26.30 21.09 9.34
N PHE A 131 26.85 19.88 9.44
CA PHE A 131 27.58 19.41 10.61
C PHE A 131 28.92 18.76 10.24
N VAL A 132 29.47 19.10 9.07
CA VAL A 132 30.75 18.59 8.56
C VAL A 132 31.93 18.77 9.54
N HIS A 133 31.93 19.87 10.31
CA HIS A 133 32.97 20.17 11.31
C HIS A 133 32.61 19.74 12.74
N LYS A 134 31.41 19.20 12.97
CA LYS A 134 31.03 18.71 14.30
C LYS A 134 31.64 17.35 14.56
N SER A 135 31.88 17.04 15.82
CA SER A 135 32.22 15.69 16.24
C SER A 135 31.05 14.74 15.96
N ILE A 136 31.37 13.54 15.48
CA ILE A 136 30.38 12.48 15.26
C ILE A 136 29.66 12.07 16.56
N ASN A 137 30.31 12.21 17.71
CA ASN A 137 29.75 11.86 19.02
C ASN A 137 28.69 12.88 19.49
N GLN A 138 28.61 14.06 18.85
CA GLN A 138 27.59 15.09 19.12
C GLN A 138 26.32 14.90 18.29
N LEU A 139 26.32 13.94 17.36
CA LEU A 139 25.22 13.70 16.44
C LEU A 139 24.20 12.72 17.00
N SER A 140 22.94 12.86 16.59
CA SER A 140 21.91 11.85 16.78
C SER A 140 22.25 10.55 16.03
N GLY A 141 21.67 9.41 16.44
CA GLY A 141 21.90 8.13 15.76
C GLY A 141 21.60 8.16 14.26
N GLY A 142 20.52 8.84 13.86
CA GLY A 142 20.18 9.02 12.45
C GLY A 142 21.18 9.90 11.67
N GLU A 143 21.75 10.93 12.30
CA GLU A 143 22.82 11.73 11.71
C GLU A 143 24.12 10.93 11.57
N GLN A 144 24.51 10.18 12.61
CA GLN A 144 25.69 9.30 12.57
C GLN A 144 25.58 8.29 11.43
N GLN A 145 24.39 7.70 11.24
CA GLN A 145 24.14 6.75 10.16
C GLN A 145 24.28 7.39 8.77
N ARG A 146 23.83 8.64 8.59
CA ARG A 146 24.06 9.39 7.34
C ARG A 146 25.54 9.65 7.09
N VAL A 147 26.32 9.98 8.13
CA VAL A 147 27.78 10.13 8.03
C VAL A 147 28.46 8.81 7.64
N MET A 148 28.05 7.70 8.25
CA MET A 148 28.61 6.37 7.95
C MET A 148 28.25 5.91 6.54
N LEU A 149 27.04 6.24 6.07
CA LEU A 149 26.66 6.05 4.69
C LEU A 149 27.54 6.91 3.78
N ALA A 150 27.73 8.20 4.08
CA ALA A 150 28.60 9.09 3.29
C ALA A 150 30.01 8.53 3.16
N LYS A 151 30.59 8.02 4.25
CA LYS A 151 31.87 7.30 4.26
C LYS A 151 31.87 6.09 3.34
N ALA A 152 30.84 5.24 3.41
CA ALA A 152 30.74 4.06 2.55
C ALA A 152 30.62 4.42 1.06
N LEU A 153 29.95 5.54 0.76
CA LEU A 153 29.76 6.03 -0.61
C LEU A 153 30.99 6.74 -1.15
N ALA A 154 31.72 7.44 -0.30
CA ALA A 154 33.00 8.05 -0.64
C ALA A 154 34.02 6.98 -1.10
N GLN A 155 33.85 5.72 -0.68
CA GLN A 155 34.68 4.60 -1.14
C GLN A 155 34.48 4.25 -2.64
N GLU A 156 33.49 4.82 -3.33
CA GLU A 156 33.10 4.48 -4.70
C GLU A 156 32.98 2.96 -4.95
N PRO A 157 32.19 2.23 -4.13
CA PRO A 157 32.17 0.79 -4.21
C PRO A 157 31.43 0.29 -5.46
N GLU A 158 31.82 -0.89 -5.96
CA GLU A 158 31.01 -1.66 -6.90
C GLU A 158 29.92 -2.46 -6.17
N ILE A 159 30.16 -2.82 -4.90
CA ILE A 159 29.25 -3.54 -4.00
C ILE A 159 29.03 -2.73 -2.73
N LEU A 160 27.79 -2.40 -2.43
CA LEU A 160 27.41 -1.80 -1.17
C LEU A 160 26.59 -2.79 -0.34
N LEU A 161 27.15 -3.17 0.81
CA LEU A 161 26.51 -4.03 1.79
C LEU A 161 25.92 -3.17 2.90
N LEU A 162 24.62 -3.32 3.17
CA LEU A 162 23.88 -2.49 4.10
C LEU A 162 23.20 -3.35 5.15
N ASP A 163 23.60 -3.23 6.40
CA ASP A 163 22.96 -3.94 7.52
C ASP A 163 21.96 -3.00 8.20
N GLU A 164 20.68 -3.17 7.88
CA GLU A 164 19.56 -2.38 8.41
C GLU A 164 19.70 -0.86 8.19
N PRO A 165 19.94 -0.40 6.94
CA PRO A 165 20.29 0.97 6.62
C PRO A 165 19.17 2.00 6.86
N THR A 166 17.97 1.54 7.17
CA THR A 166 16.77 2.38 7.41
C THR A 166 16.43 2.50 8.88
N ASN A 167 17.04 1.71 9.77
CA ASN A 167 16.78 1.82 11.21
C ASN A 167 17.18 3.20 11.71
N HIS A 168 16.53 3.69 12.77
CA HIS A 168 16.79 5.00 13.39
C HIS A 168 16.65 6.25 12.49
N LEU A 169 16.27 6.08 11.22
CA LEU A 169 15.91 7.17 10.32
C LEU A 169 14.41 7.43 10.38
N ASP A 170 14.02 8.71 10.27
CA ASP A 170 12.63 9.05 10.01
C ASP A 170 12.20 8.62 8.60
N LEU A 171 10.88 8.56 8.38
CA LEU A 171 10.30 8.09 7.12
C LEU A 171 10.81 8.88 5.90
N SER A 172 11.00 10.20 6.03
CA SER A 172 11.46 11.06 4.93
C SER A 172 12.87 10.67 4.48
N TYR A 173 13.78 10.48 5.45
CA TYR A 173 15.15 10.06 5.14
C TYR A 173 15.24 8.61 4.69
N GLN A 174 14.43 7.70 5.25
CA GLN A 174 14.35 6.32 4.75
C GLN A 174 14.04 6.29 3.26
N ILE A 175 13.00 7.01 2.82
CA ILE A 175 12.60 7.07 1.41
C ILE A 175 13.70 7.71 0.55
N LYS A 176 14.24 8.87 0.94
CA LYS A 176 15.33 9.53 0.20
C LYS A 176 16.56 8.65 0.02
N LEU A 177 16.92 7.88 1.05
CA LEU A 177 18.03 6.93 0.99
C LEU A 177 17.74 5.83 -0.03
N MET A 178 16.58 5.20 0.06
CA MET A 178 16.20 4.10 -0.83
C MET A 178 16.09 4.57 -2.29
N ASP A 179 15.55 5.76 -2.54
CA ASP A 179 15.53 6.41 -3.85
C ASP A 179 16.94 6.66 -4.41
N LEU A 180 17.86 7.16 -3.57
CA LEU A 180 19.25 7.40 -3.95
C LEU A 180 19.95 6.10 -4.35
N LEU A 181 19.80 5.05 -3.52
CA LEU A 181 20.37 3.73 -3.79
C LEU A 181 19.81 3.16 -5.10
N LYS A 182 18.50 3.26 -5.32
CA LYS A 182 17.86 2.79 -6.54
C LYS A 182 18.37 3.54 -7.78
N LYS A 183 18.50 4.86 -7.68
CA LYS A 183 19.08 5.71 -8.74
C LYS A 183 20.50 5.26 -9.10
N TRP A 184 21.32 4.87 -8.13
CA TRP A 184 22.70 4.41 -8.38
C TRP A 184 22.84 3.00 -8.89
N VAL A 185 21.94 2.11 -8.46
CA VAL A 185 21.80 0.80 -9.09
C VAL A 185 21.57 0.98 -10.59
N TYR A 186 20.72 1.94 -10.99
CA TYR A 186 20.45 2.22 -12.40
C TYR A 186 21.60 2.95 -13.13
N THR A 187 22.06 4.08 -12.58
CA THR A 187 22.99 5.01 -13.26
C THR A 187 24.46 4.60 -13.14
N ARG A 188 24.87 4.05 -11.99
CA ARG A 188 26.27 3.68 -11.70
C ARG A 188 26.52 2.16 -11.78
N LYS A 189 25.47 1.36 -12.02
CA LYS A 189 25.52 -0.11 -11.95
C LYS A 189 26.04 -0.63 -10.60
N LEU A 190 25.75 0.13 -9.54
CA LEU A 190 26.06 -0.26 -8.16
C LEU A 190 25.29 -1.54 -7.81
N THR A 191 25.95 -2.50 -7.18
CA THR A 191 25.30 -3.70 -6.63
C THR A 191 25.02 -3.47 -5.16
N VAL A 192 23.76 -3.51 -4.75
CA VAL A 192 23.37 -3.26 -3.34
C VAL A 192 22.83 -4.55 -2.75
N VAL A 193 23.28 -4.90 -1.55
CA VAL A 193 22.71 -5.99 -0.74
C VAL A 193 22.34 -5.39 0.60
N ALA A 194 21.04 -5.38 0.92
CA ALA A 194 20.53 -4.73 2.11
C ALA A 194 19.74 -5.71 2.97
N ILE A 195 20.02 -5.74 4.27
CA ILE A 195 19.13 -6.38 5.25
C ILE A 195 18.00 -5.38 5.54
N LEU A 196 16.76 -5.80 5.29
CA LEU A 196 15.58 -4.97 5.46
C LEU A 196 14.58 -5.67 6.37
N HIS A 197 14.08 -4.95 7.38
CA HIS A 197 13.02 -5.45 8.27
C HIS A 197 11.63 -5.12 7.75
N ASP A 198 11.49 -4.02 7.02
CA ASP A 198 10.24 -3.61 6.43
C ASP A 198 10.03 -4.33 5.08
N LEU A 199 9.06 -5.23 5.07
CA LEU A 199 8.66 -6.00 3.88
C LEU A 199 8.19 -5.09 2.74
N ASN A 200 7.54 -3.97 3.04
CA ASN A 200 7.04 -3.03 2.04
C ASN A 200 8.18 -2.25 1.39
N ILE A 201 9.19 -1.84 2.17
CA ILE A 201 10.40 -1.22 1.62
C ILE A 201 11.16 -2.21 0.72
N ALA A 202 11.31 -3.46 1.15
CA ALA A 202 11.91 -4.51 0.30
C ALA A 202 11.09 -4.73 -0.98
N SER A 203 9.76 -4.72 -0.87
CA SER A 203 8.84 -4.90 -1.99
C SER A 203 8.90 -3.77 -3.03
N LEU A 204 9.12 -2.53 -2.58
CA LEU A 204 9.15 -1.34 -3.43
C LEU A 204 10.50 -1.12 -4.12
N TYR A 205 11.62 -1.36 -3.42
CA TYR A 205 12.94 -0.93 -3.89
C TYR A 205 13.82 -2.07 -4.40
N CYS A 206 13.66 -3.29 -3.90
CA CYS A 206 14.53 -4.39 -4.30
C CYS A 206 14.15 -4.96 -5.67
N ASP A 207 15.16 -5.31 -6.46
CA ASP A 207 14.99 -6.07 -7.71
C ASP A 207 14.85 -7.57 -7.42
N GLU A 208 15.51 -8.03 -6.35
CA GLU A 208 15.53 -9.41 -5.88
C GLU A 208 15.38 -9.42 -4.35
N VAL A 209 14.69 -10.42 -3.81
CA VAL A 209 14.50 -10.61 -2.37
C VAL A 209 14.89 -12.04 -2.01
N ILE A 210 15.68 -12.16 -0.95
CA ILE A 210 16.07 -13.43 -0.32
C ILE A 210 15.31 -13.51 1.01
N LEU A 211 14.45 -14.52 1.14
CA LEU A 211 13.78 -14.86 2.39
C LEU A 211 14.61 -15.92 3.11
N LEU A 212 15.21 -15.52 4.22
CA LEU A 212 16.08 -16.37 5.05
C LEU A 212 15.37 -16.75 6.34
N ASP A 213 15.34 -18.05 6.65
CA ASP A 213 14.78 -18.59 7.88
C ASP A 213 15.65 -19.75 8.38
N ASP A 214 15.96 -19.76 9.67
CA ASP A 214 16.82 -20.74 10.35
C ASP A 214 18.11 -21.11 9.58
N GLY A 215 18.78 -20.10 9.02
CA GLY A 215 20.05 -20.26 8.30
C GLY A 215 19.93 -20.84 6.89
N ILE A 216 18.71 -21.00 6.37
CA ILE A 216 18.40 -21.58 5.05
C ILE A 216 17.63 -20.55 4.20
N VAL A 217 17.90 -20.52 2.90
CA VAL A 217 17.14 -19.72 1.94
C VAL A 217 15.82 -20.41 1.66
N LYS A 218 14.71 -19.89 2.19
CA LYS A 218 13.36 -20.40 1.94
C LYS A 218 12.87 -20.02 0.55
N ALA A 219 13.22 -18.82 0.10
CA ALA A 219 12.88 -18.35 -1.23
C ALA A 219 13.84 -17.25 -1.70
N ASN A 220 14.04 -17.17 -3.02
CA ASN A 220 14.87 -16.14 -3.67
C ASN A 220 14.26 -15.80 -5.03
N GLY A 221 14.03 -14.51 -5.30
CA GLY A 221 13.53 -14.07 -6.60
C GLY A 221 12.93 -12.68 -6.56
N HIS A 222 12.10 -12.36 -7.56
CA HIS A 222 11.45 -11.05 -7.66
C HIS A 222 10.50 -10.81 -6.47
N PRO A 223 10.48 -9.60 -5.86
CA PRO A 223 9.66 -9.32 -4.67
C PRO A 223 8.20 -9.74 -4.82
N ARG A 224 7.57 -9.48 -5.96
CA ARG A 224 6.17 -9.88 -6.22
C ARG A 224 5.90 -11.39 -6.04
N ALA A 225 6.87 -12.25 -6.32
CA ALA A 225 6.74 -13.70 -6.13
C ALA A 225 7.02 -14.12 -4.67
N ILE A 226 7.97 -13.45 -4.00
CA ILE A 226 8.38 -13.76 -2.63
C ILE A 226 7.40 -13.20 -1.60
N MET A 227 6.80 -12.05 -1.86
CA MET A 227 5.78 -11.40 -1.05
C MET A 227 4.41 -12.08 -1.23
N ASN A 228 4.41 -13.40 -1.08
CA ASN A 228 3.25 -14.27 -1.04
C ASN A 228 2.77 -14.41 0.41
N LYS A 229 1.45 -14.37 0.60
CA LYS A 229 0.84 -14.42 1.94
C LYS A 229 1.20 -15.71 2.67
N GLU A 230 0.98 -16.87 2.04
CA GLU A 230 1.14 -18.18 2.67
C GLU A 230 2.60 -18.41 3.12
N LEU A 231 3.56 -18.12 2.23
CA LEU A 231 4.99 -18.24 2.52
C LEU A 231 5.44 -17.31 3.66
N LEU A 232 4.99 -16.05 3.66
CA LEU A 232 5.37 -15.10 4.70
C LEU A 232 4.75 -15.47 6.05
N GLN A 233 3.52 -15.96 6.08
CA GLN A 233 2.89 -16.42 7.32
C GLN A 233 3.59 -17.64 7.92
N GLU A 234 4.07 -18.56 7.09
CA GLU A 234 4.89 -19.71 7.52
C GLU A 234 6.19 -19.25 8.18
N VAL A 235 6.90 -18.31 7.56
CA VAL A 235 8.23 -17.87 8.01
C VAL A 235 8.17 -16.88 9.19
N TYR A 236 7.18 -16.00 9.23
CA TYR A 236 7.04 -14.98 10.28
C TYR A 236 6.11 -15.39 11.41
N TYR A 237 5.44 -16.53 11.32
CA TYR A 237 4.52 -17.06 12.34
C TYR A 237 3.44 -16.06 12.76
N THR A 238 2.95 -15.25 11.82
CA THR A 238 1.98 -14.18 12.12
C THR A 238 0.93 -14.05 11.02
N PRO A 239 -0.33 -13.73 11.36
CA PRO A 239 -1.36 -13.42 10.35
C PRO A 239 -1.01 -12.19 9.51
N LEU A 240 -0.97 -12.37 8.18
CA LEU A 240 -0.65 -11.31 7.23
C LEU A 240 -1.71 -11.21 6.14
N THR A 241 -1.86 -10.02 5.57
CA THR A 241 -2.62 -9.77 4.35
C THR A 241 -1.73 -9.18 3.27
N ARG A 242 -2.00 -9.56 2.02
CA ARG A 242 -1.34 -9.03 0.83
C ARG A 242 -2.35 -8.19 0.07
N ARG A 243 -1.99 -6.94 -0.24
CA ARG A 243 -2.68 -6.07 -1.19
C ARG A 243 -1.70 -5.62 -2.26
N ASP A 244 -2.20 -5.15 -3.39
CA ASP A 244 -1.35 -4.45 -4.34
C ASP A 244 -1.26 -2.96 -3.95
N HIS A 245 -0.10 -2.36 -4.17
CA HIS A 245 0.14 -0.94 -3.91
C HIS A 245 -0.69 -0.10 -4.89
N PRO A 246 -1.38 0.96 -4.43
CA PRO A 246 -2.30 1.72 -5.27
C PRO A 246 -1.60 2.44 -6.44
N GLU A 247 -0.34 2.86 -6.24
CA GLU A 247 0.40 3.65 -7.23
C GLU A 247 1.59 2.92 -7.87
N ALA A 248 1.92 1.70 -7.41
CA ALA A 248 3.12 1.00 -7.83
C ALA A 248 2.82 -0.47 -8.10
N PRO A 249 3.50 -1.13 -9.06
CA PRO A 249 3.29 -2.55 -9.38
C PRO A 249 3.95 -3.48 -8.34
N SER A 250 3.72 -3.23 -7.06
CA SER A 250 4.39 -3.86 -5.93
C SER A 250 3.36 -4.29 -4.87
N PRO A 251 3.52 -5.43 -4.20
CA PRO A 251 2.65 -5.80 -3.09
C PRO A 251 2.93 -5.01 -1.81
N ILE A 252 1.87 -4.74 -1.05
CA ILE A 252 1.88 -4.28 0.33
C ILE A 252 1.49 -5.45 1.23
N ILE A 253 2.31 -5.70 2.24
CA ILE A 253 2.08 -6.66 3.31
C ILE A 253 1.71 -5.90 4.58
N ALA A 254 0.59 -6.28 5.20
CA ALA A 254 0.14 -5.71 6.46
C ALA A 254 -0.19 -6.82 7.47
N PRO A 255 0.15 -6.64 8.76
CA PRO A 255 -0.24 -7.57 9.80
C PRO A 255 -1.76 -7.54 10.02
N VAL A 256 -2.33 -8.67 10.38
CA VAL A 256 -3.75 -8.78 10.78
C VAL A 256 -3.79 -9.03 12.29
N PRO A 257 -4.21 -8.05 13.10
CA PRO A 257 -4.25 -8.21 14.56
C PRO A 257 -5.32 -9.24 14.96
N GLU A 258 -5.02 -10.05 15.97
CA GLU A 258 -6.01 -10.91 16.62
C GLU A 258 -6.95 -10.05 17.48
N MET A 259 -8.08 -9.64 16.92
CA MET A 259 -9.14 -8.94 17.65
C MET A 259 -10.29 -9.90 17.97
N LYS A 260 -10.84 -9.80 19.19
CA LYS A 260 -12.08 -10.50 19.54
C LYS A 260 -13.20 -10.02 18.61
N THR A 261 -13.75 -10.93 17.81
CA THR A 261 -14.85 -10.62 16.89
C THR A 261 -16.11 -10.33 17.72
N GLN A 262 -16.51 -9.07 17.81
CA GLN A 262 -17.87 -8.75 18.24
C GLN A 262 -18.82 -8.97 17.06
N GLU A 263 -19.96 -9.60 17.33
CA GLU A 263 -21.05 -9.68 16.35
C GLU A 263 -21.57 -8.27 16.07
N LYS A 264 -21.40 -7.85 14.81
CA LYS A 264 -21.85 -6.58 14.28
C LYS A 264 -23.10 -6.85 13.49
N SER A 265 -24.22 -6.24 13.90
CA SER A 265 -25.48 -6.39 13.19
C SER A 265 -25.92 -5.10 12.52
N ILE A 266 -26.40 -5.23 11.28
CA ILE A 266 -26.88 -4.07 10.52
C ILE A 266 -28.15 -3.44 11.10
N GLN A 267 -28.84 -4.13 12.02
CA GLN A 267 -29.99 -3.57 12.74
C GLN A 267 -29.61 -2.42 13.68
N LYS A 268 -28.32 -2.28 14.02
CA LYS A 268 -27.78 -1.19 14.83
C LYS A 268 -27.49 0.08 14.03
N LEU A 269 -27.73 0.09 12.71
CA LEU A 269 -27.60 1.29 11.91
C LEU A 269 -28.77 2.24 12.20
N GLU A 270 -28.45 3.49 12.52
CA GLU A 270 -29.43 4.53 12.81
C GLU A 270 -29.67 5.38 11.56
N LEU A 271 -30.93 5.51 11.15
CA LEU A 271 -31.34 6.37 10.04
C LEU A 271 -31.90 7.69 10.56
N THR A 272 -31.28 8.79 10.17
CA THR A 272 -31.82 10.15 10.35
C THR A 272 -32.14 10.75 8.99
N ALA A 273 -33.38 11.19 8.77
CA ALA A 273 -33.80 11.80 7.51
C ALA A 273 -34.46 13.17 7.75
N THR A 274 -33.99 14.17 7.02
CA THR A 274 -34.58 15.51 6.96
C THR A 274 -34.84 15.88 5.50
N LYS A 275 -35.32 17.10 5.24
CA LYS A 275 -35.45 17.61 3.86
C LYS A 275 -34.09 17.86 3.19
N GLU A 276 -33.04 18.12 3.97
CA GLU A 276 -31.70 18.47 3.47
C GLU A 276 -30.77 17.26 3.34
N LEU A 277 -30.90 16.27 4.22
CA LEU A 277 -29.97 15.15 4.33
C LEU A 277 -30.65 13.89 4.83
N MET A 278 -30.21 12.75 4.29
CA MET A 278 -30.49 11.41 4.78
C MET A 278 -29.16 10.82 5.23
N VAL A 279 -29.10 10.30 6.46
CA VAL A 279 -27.87 9.83 7.10
C VAL A 279 -28.08 8.47 7.73
N PHE A 280 -27.24 7.51 7.37
CA PHE A 280 -27.04 6.31 8.17
C PHE A 280 -25.79 6.46 9.03
N SER A 281 -25.94 6.22 10.32
CA SER A 281 -24.83 6.16 11.28
C SER A 281 -24.66 4.73 11.79
N SER A 282 -23.45 4.23 11.77
CA SER A 282 -23.09 2.91 12.27
C SER A 282 -22.19 3.03 13.50
N PRO A 283 -22.48 2.32 14.61
CA PRO A 283 -21.64 2.34 15.81
C PRO A 283 -20.31 1.59 15.62
N PHE A 284 -20.09 0.99 14.46
CA PHE A 284 -18.86 0.32 14.08
C PHE A 284 -18.53 0.61 12.61
N PRO A 285 -17.24 0.58 12.21
CA PRO A 285 -16.86 0.77 10.83
C PRO A 285 -17.29 -0.43 9.97
N LEU A 286 -17.84 -0.12 8.79
CA LEU A 286 -18.19 -1.02 7.71
C LEU A 286 -17.11 -0.93 6.62
N LYS A 287 -16.64 -2.08 6.13
CA LYS A 287 -15.80 -2.09 4.93
C LYS A 287 -16.71 -1.82 3.74
N THR A 288 -16.35 -0.83 2.94
CA THR A 288 -17.24 -0.25 1.94
C THR A 288 -16.55 -0.17 0.59
N LEU A 289 -17.27 -0.49 -0.49
CA LEU A 289 -16.92 -0.16 -1.88
C LEU A 289 -17.98 0.80 -2.43
N SER A 290 -17.58 1.96 -2.91
CA SER A 290 -18.52 3.01 -3.33
C SER A 290 -18.08 3.74 -4.59
N SER A 291 -19.05 4.19 -5.39
CA SER A 291 -18.86 5.15 -6.49
C SER A 291 -19.24 6.59 -6.11
N ALA A 292 -19.44 6.87 -4.83
CA ALA A 292 -19.85 8.17 -4.32
C ALA A 292 -18.78 9.26 -4.52
N LEU A 293 -19.22 10.52 -4.51
CA LEU A 293 -18.36 11.70 -4.64
C LEU A 293 -17.32 11.79 -3.51
N ILE A 294 -17.74 11.58 -2.25
CA ILE A 294 -16.84 11.47 -1.10
C ILE A 294 -16.76 10.01 -0.67
N GLY A 295 -15.54 9.51 -0.53
CA GLY A 295 -15.30 8.12 -0.11
C GLY A 295 -15.44 7.09 -1.22
N GLY A 296 -15.14 7.48 -2.47
CA GLY A 296 -15.09 6.58 -3.62
C GLY A 296 -13.98 5.52 -3.48
N GLY A 297 -14.23 4.33 -4.02
CA GLY A 297 -13.33 3.17 -3.89
C GLY A 297 -13.55 2.39 -2.59
N PHE A 298 -12.51 1.67 -2.15
CA PHE A 298 -12.55 0.91 -0.91
C PHE A 298 -12.18 1.78 0.29
N GLN A 299 -13.03 1.81 1.31
CA GLN A 299 -12.72 2.45 2.59
C GLN A 299 -13.46 1.80 3.77
N TRP A 300 -13.04 2.10 4.99
CA TRP A 300 -13.84 1.84 6.18
C TRP A 300 -14.66 3.09 6.49
N ALA A 301 -15.98 2.94 6.63
CA ALA A 301 -16.90 4.05 6.87
C ALA A 301 -17.89 3.71 7.98
N SER A 302 -18.24 4.71 8.77
CA SER A 302 -19.29 4.64 9.80
C SER A 302 -20.44 5.58 9.52
N THR A 303 -20.25 6.55 8.62
CA THR A 303 -21.22 7.59 8.32
C THR A 303 -21.57 7.56 6.83
N PHE A 304 -22.84 7.59 6.48
CA PHE A 304 -23.29 7.56 5.08
C PHE A 304 -24.29 8.70 4.89
N VAL A 305 -23.92 9.69 4.09
CA VAL A 305 -24.69 10.93 3.92
C VAL A 305 -25.15 11.04 2.47
N ASN A 306 -26.45 11.29 2.28
CA ASN A 306 -27.03 11.65 1.00
C ASN A 306 -27.63 13.04 1.14
N ARG A 307 -26.95 14.03 0.57
CA ARG A 307 -27.33 15.45 0.63
C ARG A 307 -28.28 15.80 -0.52
N HIS A 308 -29.37 16.48 -0.21
CA HIS A 308 -30.21 17.09 -1.23
C HIS A 308 -29.53 18.34 -1.81
N VAL A 309 -29.52 18.46 -3.14
CA VAL A 309 -29.08 19.67 -3.87
C VAL A 309 -30.16 20.12 -4.83
N ASP A 310 -30.16 21.42 -5.17
CA ASP A 310 -31.09 21.95 -6.15
C ASP A 310 -30.83 21.36 -7.54
N LYS A 311 -31.85 21.31 -8.42
CA LYS A 311 -31.69 20.78 -9.79
C LYS A 311 -30.72 21.58 -10.63
N ASN A 312 -30.56 22.86 -10.30
CA ASN A 312 -29.64 23.79 -10.95
C ASN A 312 -28.29 23.86 -10.22
N TYR A 313 -28.01 22.94 -9.29
CA TYR A 313 -26.72 22.87 -8.62
C TYR A 313 -25.61 22.59 -9.64
N TYR A 314 -24.72 23.56 -9.78
CA TYR A 314 -23.52 23.46 -10.60
C TYR A 314 -22.38 24.18 -9.87
N ILE A 315 -21.26 23.50 -9.69
CA ILE A 315 -20.04 24.06 -9.12
C ILE A 315 -18.83 23.37 -9.74
N ASP A 316 -17.76 24.14 -9.96
CA ASP A 316 -16.56 23.64 -10.63
C ASP A 316 -15.85 22.53 -9.83
N ASP A 317 -15.89 22.62 -8.49
CA ASP A 317 -15.26 21.65 -7.58
C ASP A 317 -16.25 21.14 -6.53
N ALA A 318 -17.16 20.29 -6.98
CA ALA A 318 -18.18 19.67 -6.12
C ALA A 318 -17.55 18.81 -5.00
N HIS A 319 -16.36 18.26 -5.23
CA HIS A 319 -15.67 17.43 -4.24
C HIS A 319 -15.22 18.27 -3.04
N ASN A 320 -14.54 19.39 -3.25
CA ASN A 320 -14.12 20.25 -2.15
C ASN A 320 -15.28 20.99 -1.48
N GLU A 321 -16.30 21.42 -2.24
CA GLU A 321 -17.52 21.99 -1.65
C GLU A 321 -18.21 21.00 -0.71
N TYR A 322 -18.41 19.76 -1.17
CA TYR A 322 -19.09 18.79 -0.33
C TYR A 322 -18.26 18.41 0.90
N ARG A 323 -16.94 18.32 0.75
CA ARG A 323 -16.03 18.06 1.87
C ARG A 323 -16.14 19.15 2.95
N ASN A 324 -16.28 20.41 2.55
CA ASN A 324 -16.46 21.53 3.48
C ASN A 324 -17.85 21.48 4.14
N TYR A 325 -18.91 21.24 3.36
CA TYR A 325 -20.26 21.05 3.89
C TYR A 325 -20.33 19.93 4.95
N LEU A 326 -19.67 18.79 4.71
CA LEU A 326 -19.62 17.70 5.68
C LEU A 326 -18.98 18.15 7.00
N LYS A 327 -17.86 18.89 6.94
CA LYS A 327 -17.20 19.44 8.12
C LYS A 327 -18.07 20.45 8.88
N GLU A 328 -18.78 21.32 8.16
CA GLU A 328 -19.72 22.28 8.76
C GLU A 328 -20.86 21.59 9.50
N LYS A 329 -21.36 20.47 8.94
CA LYS A 329 -22.35 19.60 9.58
C LYS A 329 -21.74 18.62 10.60
N GLN A 330 -20.47 18.81 10.97
CA GLN A 330 -19.73 18.00 11.96
C GLN A 330 -19.55 16.52 11.59
N PHE A 331 -19.66 16.18 10.30
CA PHE A 331 -19.27 14.88 9.79
C PHE A 331 -17.79 14.86 9.45
N ASN A 332 -17.12 13.73 9.73
CA ASN A 332 -15.73 13.50 9.37
C ASN A 332 -15.64 12.94 7.93
N PRO A 333 -15.08 13.68 6.95
CA PRO A 333 -15.01 13.19 5.57
C PRO A 333 -14.16 11.91 5.38
N HIS A 334 -13.34 11.53 6.36
CA HIS A 334 -12.47 10.34 6.27
C HIS A 334 -13.18 9.02 6.65
N ASP A 335 -14.31 9.08 7.34
CA ASP A 335 -15.15 7.91 7.67
C ASP A 335 -16.55 7.99 7.04
N THR A 336 -16.74 8.97 6.15
CA THR A 336 -18.02 9.27 5.51
C THR A 336 -18.05 8.81 4.05
N ILE A 337 -19.16 8.19 3.66
CA ILE A 337 -19.56 8.04 2.26
C ILE A 337 -20.57 9.13 1.94
N GLY A 338 -20.19 10.09 1.08
CA GLY A 338 -21.01 11.24 0.75
C GLY A 338 -21.54 11.18 -0.67
N MET A 339 -22.87 11.09 -0.80
CA MET A 339 -23.61 11.18 -2.06
C MET A 339 -24.44 12.47 -2.13
N MET A 340 -24.74 12.93 -3.33
CA MET A 340 -25.65 14.07 -3.57
C MET A 340 -26.85 13.62 -4.39
N THR A 341 -28.00 14.25 -4.19
CA THR A 341 -29.20 13.95 -4.96
C THR A 341 -30.08 15.18 -5.20
N ALA A 342 -30.53 15.35 -6.45
CA ALA A 342 -31.58 16.33 -6.77
C ALA A 342 -32.99 15.76 -6.50
N ALA A 343 -33.10 14.47 -6.17
CA ALA A 343 -34.35 13.85 -5.76
C ALA A 343 -34.76 14.33 -4.36
N ARG A 344 -36.07 14.35 -4.08
CA ARG A 344 -36.55 14.62 -2.73
C ARG A 344 -36.30 13.41 -1.84
N LEU A 345 -35.59 13.62 -0.74
CA LEU A 345 -35.22 12.54 0.18
C LEU A 345 -36.42 11.84 0.82
N GLY A 346 -37.59 12.50 0.91
CA GLY A 346 -38.83 11.89 1.37
C GLY A 346 -39.40 10.83 0.42
N ASP A 347 -38.96 10.78 -0.83
CA ASP A 347 -39.36 9.75 -1.80
C ASP A 347 -38.50 8.48 -1.67
N ALA A 348 -37.49 8.49 -0.78
CA ALA A 348 -36.60 7.36 -0.57
C ALA A 348 -37.37 6.08 -0.19
N SER A 349 -36.83 4.94 -0.62
CA SER A 349 -37.29 3.63 -0.21
C SER A 349 -36.21 2.93 0.62
N VAL A 350 -36.64 2.17 1.61
CA VAL A 350 -35.76 1.35 2.45
C VAL A 350 -36.34 -0.05 2.52
N VAL A 351 -35.56 -1.05 2.12
CA VAL A 351 -35.93 -2.46 2.08
C VAL A 351 -34.96 -3.25 2.95
N SER A 352 -35.48 -4.06 3.87
CA SER A 352 -34.69 -4.98 4.69
C SER A 352 -35.00 -6.43 4.30
N ILE A 353 -33.95 -7.24 4.16
CA ILE A 353 -34.07 -8.66 3.83
C ILE A 353 -33.31 -9.48 4.87
N GLN A 354 -34.02 -10.31 5.63
CA GLN A 354 -33.43 -11.27 6.55
C GLN A 354 -33.35 -12.65 5.89
N LYS A 355 -32.19 -13.30 5.98
CA LYS A 355 -31.96 -14.71 5.65
C LYS A 355 -31.40 -15.42 6.88
N GLU A 356 -31.31 -16.75 6.81
CA GLU A 356 -30.78 -17.57 7.90
C GLU A 356 -29.33 -17.19 8.24
N ASP A 357 -28.48 -17.00 7.22
CA ASP A 357 -27.04 -16.79 7.40
C ASP A 357 -26.58 -15.33 7.29
N PHE A 358 -27.45 -14.40 6.87
CA PHE A 358 -27.10 -13.00 6.65
C PHE A 358 -28.34 -12.10 6.56
N ALA A 359 -28.10 -10.78 6.68
CA ALA A 359 -29.12 -9.75 6.51
C ALA A 359 -28.64 -8.66 5.54
N LEU A 360 -29.58 -7.98 4.88
CA LEU A 360 -29.30 -6.78 4.09
C LEU A 360 -30.26 -5.65 4.42
N LEU A 361 -29.75 -4.44 4.33
CA LEU A 361 -30.53 -3.20 4.36
C LEU A 361 -30.19 -2.40 3.11
N ILE A 362 -31.19 -2.10 2.30
CA ILE A 362 -31.05 -1.39 1.04
C ILE A 362 -31.83 -0.09 1.13
N ALA A 363 -31.19 1.04 0.81
CA ALA A 363 -31.83 2.34 0.77
C ALA A 363 -31.58 3.01 -0.58
N VAL A 364 -32.64 3.53 -1.20
CA VAL A 364 -32.58 4.11 -2.54
C VAL A 364 -33.24 5.47 -2.58
N THR A 365 -32.59 6.44 -3.23
CA THR A 365 -33.23 7.67 -3.69
C THR A 365 -33.18 7.75 -5.21
N VAL A 366 -34.32 8.00 -5.85
CA VAL A 366 -34.44 8.03 -7.33
C VAL A 366 -34.91 9.40 -7.81
N GLY A 367 -34.13 10.01 -8.71
CA GLY A 367 -34.53 11.17 -9.51
C GLY A 367 -34.51 10.84 -10.99
N THR A 368 -35.67 10.56 -11.60
CA THR A 368 -35.78 10.19 -13.02
C THR A 368 -35.83 11.38 -13.99
N GLY A 369 -35.74 12.62 -13.49
CA GLY A 369 -35.90 13.83 -14.30
C GLY A 369 -34.85 14.01 -15.39
N ASN A 370 -33.67 13.41 -15.22
CA ASN A 370 -32.62 13.32 -16.24
C ASN A 370 -32.10 11.88 -16.33
N ALA A 371 -33.00 10.94 -16.62
CA ALA A 371 -32.62 9.56 -16.88
C ALA A 371 -31.75 9.47 -18.14
N VAL A 372 -30.80 8.53 -18.15
CA VAL A 372 -29.80 8.37 -19.22
C VAL A 372 -29.78 6.92 -19.67
N ASP A 373 -29.85 6.70 -20.99
CA ASP A 373 -29.41 5.45 -21.59
C ASP A 373 -27.88 5.51 -21.77
N ALA A 374 -27.15 4.76 -20.95
CA ALA A 374 -25.69 4.80 -20.96
C ALA A 374 -25.10 4.42 -22.33
N ALA A 375 -25.76 3.52 -23.08
CA ALA A 375 -25.30 3.09 -24.41
C ALA A 375 -25.49 4.16 -25.50
N GLN A 376 -26.38 5.13 -25.27
CA GLN A 376 -26.66 6.24 -26.19
C GLN A 376 -26.28 7.62 -25.63
N SER A 377 -25.63 7.66 -24.47
CA SER A 377 -25.23 8.89 -23.79
C SER A 377 -24.36 9.83 -24.64
N TRP A 378 -23.59 9.28 -25.58
CA TRP A 378 -22.73 10.02 -26.52
C TRP A 378 -23.49 10.99 -27.45
N ILE A 379 -24.82 10.86 -27.57
CA ILE A 379 -25.67 11.78 -28.35
C ILE A 379 -25.83 13.13 -27.67
N ARG A 380 -25.62 13.21 -26.33
CA ARG A 380 -25.78 14.42 -25.54
C ARG A 380 -24.66 15.41 -25.85
N LYS A 381 -25.02 16.63 -26.27
CA LYS A 381 -24.07 17.71 -26.62
C LYS A 381 -23.83 18.74 -25.50
N GLU A 382 -24.70 18.78 -24.50
CA GLU A 382 -24.65 19.72 -23.37
C GLU A 382 -24.21 19.00 -22.08
N GLU A 383 -23.63 19.76 -21.14
CA GLU A 383 -23.32 19.26 -19.80
C GLU A 383 -24.62 18.85 -19.10
N ALA A 384 -24.67 17.61 -18.61
CA ALA A 384 -25.90 17.03 -18.10
C ALA A 384 -26.38 17.73 -16.81
N THR A 385 -27.66 18.05 -16.75
CA THR A 385 -28.34 18.45 -15.49
C THR A 385 -28.30 17.30 -14.49
N VAL A 386 -28.30 17.59 -13.19
CA VAL A 386 -28.15 16.54 -12.15
C VAL A 386 -29.39 15.63 -12.12
N GLY A 387 -29.25 14.40 -12.60
CA GLY A 387 -30.12 13.26 -12.30
C GLY A 387 -29.36 12.27 -11.43
N THR A 388 -30.02 11.72 -10.40
CA THR A 388 -29.34 10.87 -9.40
C THR A 388 -30.17 9.67 -9.00
N ILE A 389 -29.60 8.48 -9.14
CA ILE A 389 -30.03 7.27 -8.43
C ILE A 389 -28.93 6.89 -7.45
N ASN A 390 -29.20 7.06 -6.16
CA ASN A 390 -28.27 6.70 -5.10
C ASN A 390 -28.78 5.44 -4.41
N ILE A 391 -27.90 4.45 -4.26
CA ILE A 391 -28.20 3.13 -3.69
C ILE A 391 -27.18 2.82 -2.60
N TRP A 392 -27.65 2.64 -1.38
CA TRP A 392 -26.88 2.03 -0.29
C TRP A 392 -27.33 0.60 -0.10
N ILE A 393 -26.37 -0.31 0.05
CA ILE A 393 -26.59 -1.72 0.33
C ILE A 393 -25.67 -2.09 1.49
N PHE A 394 -26.24 -2.28 2.68
CA PHE A 394 -25.52 -2.74 3.85
C PHE A 394 -25.73 -4.25 4.01
N ILE A 395 -24.67 -5.00 4.22
CA ILE A 395 -24.66 -6.46 4.27
C ILE A 395 -24.02 -6.92 5.57
N GLU A 396 -24.75 -7.75 6.31
CA GLU A 396 -24.20 -8.46 7.47
C GLU A 396 -23.44 -9.70 6.99
N GLY A 397 -22.10 -9.67 7.09
CA GLY A 397 -21.24 -10.76 6.59
C GLY A 397 -19.80 -10.31 6.32
N VAL A 398 -18.92 -11.28 6.06
CA VAL A 398 -17.53 -11.04 5.62
C VAL A 398 -17.44 -11.20 4.10
N LEU A 399 -17.30 -10.08 3.39
CA LEU A 399 -17.16 -10.08 1.93
C LEU A 399 -15.68 -9.97 1.51
N THR A 400 -15.28 -10.80 0.55
CA THR A 400 -14.03 -10.65 -0.21
C THR A 400 -14.12 -9.43 -1.15
N ASP A 401 -12.98 -8.91 -1.60
CA ASP A 401 -12.96 -7.80 -2.56
C ASP A 401 -13.68 -8.17 -3.87
N GLU A 402 -13.56 -9.44 -4.31
CA GLU A 402 -14.31 -9.99 -5.44
C GLU A 402 -15.83 -9.96 -5.20
N ALA A 403 -16.29 -10.32 -4.00
CA ALA A 403 -17.72 -10.26 -3.66
C ALA A 403 -18.24 -8.82 -3.67
N PHE A 404 -17.47 -7.83 -3.20
CA PHE A 404 -17.89 -6.42 -3.30
C PHE A 404 -18.12 -5.98 -4.75
N VAL A 405 -17.21 -6.33 -5.66
CA VAL A 405 -17.33 -6.01 -7.09
C VAL A 405 -18.56 -6.69 -7.69
N GLN A 406 -18.75 -7.98 -7.43
CA GLN A 406 -19.91 -8.74 -7.93
C GLN A 406 -21.25 -8.21 -7.36
N ALA A 407 -21.27 -7.78 -6.11
CA ALA A 407 -22.44 -7.16 -5.48
C ALA A 407 -22.82 -5.84 -6.19
N MET A 408 -21.83 -4.99 -6.50
CA MET A 408 -22.04 -3.74 -7.24
C MET A 408 -22.54 -4.00 -8.67
N MET A 409 -22.01 -5.00 -9.36
CA MET A 409 -22.51 -5.43 -10.68
C MET A 409 -23.96 -5.91 -10.60
N THR A 410 -24.27 -6.80 -9.66
CA THR A 410 -25.63 -7.33 -9.44
C THR A 410 -26.63 -6.21 -9.13
N ALA A 411 -26.25 -5.24 -8.29
CA ALA A 411 -27.06 -4.07 -7.99
C ALA A 411 -27.29 -3.19 -9.24
N THR A 412 -26.27 -3.01 -10.08
CA THR A 412 -26.37 -2.25 -11.33
C THR A 412 -27.32 -2.93 -12.32
N GLU A 413 -27.21 -4.24 -12.51
CA GLU A 413 -28.11 -5.02 -13.36
C GLU A 413 -29.57 -4.94 -12.86
N ALA A 414 -29.78 -5.12 -11.56
CA ALA A 414 -31.11 -4.99 -10.95
C ALA A 414 -31.70 -3.59 -11.14
N LYS A 415 -30.88 -2.54 -11.01
CA LYS A 415 -31.29 -1.16 -11.28
C LYS A 415 -31.76 -0.99 -12.72
N THR A 416 -30.98 -1.46 -13.70
CA THR A 416 -31.37 -1.34 -15.12
C THR A 416 -32.68 -2.09 -15.41
N SER A 417 -32.86 -3.28 -14.84
CA SER A 417 -34.09 -4.07 -14.97
C SER A 417 -35.29 -3.35 -14.36
N ALA A 418 -35.14 -2.70 -13.20
CA ALA A 418 -36.19 -1.90 -12.59
C ALA A 418 -36.55 -0.68 -13.47
N LEU A 419 -35.58 0.09 -13.95
CA LEU A 419 -35.84 1.23 -14.82
C LEU A 419 -36.59 0.83 -16.09
N SER A 420 -36.22 -0.31 -16.70
CA SER A 420 -36.93 -0.89 -17.84
C SER A 420 -38.36 -1.28 -17.49
N THR A 421 -38.57 -2.01 -16.39
CA THR A 421 -39.89 -2.49 -15.97
C THR A 421 -40.84 -1.33 -15.68
N TYR A 422 -40.33 -0.26 -15.09
CA TYR A 422 -41.09 0.93 -14.77
C TYR A 422 -41.17 1.93 -15.94
N ASN A 423 -40.68 1.59 -17.14
CA ASN A 423 -40.69 2.43 -18.35
C ASN A 423 -40.07 3.82 -18.11
N VAL A 424 -38.91 3.86 -17.47
CA VAL A 424 -38.11 5.10 -17.36
C VAL A 424 -37.34 5.28 -18.66
N LEU A 425 -37.60 6.37 -19.37
CA LEU A 425 -37.00 6.66 -20.66
C LEU A 425 -35.98 7.80 -20.55
N ASP A 426 -34.93 7.73 -21.35
CA ASP A 426 -34.07 8.87 -21.62
C ASP A 426 -34.89 9.95 -22.36
N PRO A 427 -34.95 11.19 -21.84
CA PRO A 427 -35.77 12.24 -22.44
C PRO A 427 -35.30 12.66 -23.83
N LEU A 428 -34.04 12.42 -24.19
CA LEU A 428 -33.43 12.80 -25.48
C LEU A 428 -33.53 11.67 -26.50
N SER A 429 -32.97 10.50 -26.21
CA SER A 429 -32.97 9.37 -27.16
C SER A 429 -34.32 8.65 -27.24
N LYS A 430 -35.21 8.85 -26.25
CA LYS A 430 -36.48 8.14 -26.07
C LYS A 430 -36.32 6.62 -25.88
N THR A 431 -35.10 6.14 -25.64
CA THR A 431 -34.81 4.75 -25.30
C THR A 431 -34.96 4.49 -23.81
N VAL A 432 -34.95 3.21 -23.42
CA VAL A 432 -35.02 2.80 -22.02
C VAL A 432 -33.75 3.26 -21.30
N ALA A 433 -33.91 3.99 -20.20
CA ALA A 433 -32.78 4.46 -19.41
C ALA A 433 -32.16 3.32 -18.59
N THR A 434 -30.84 3.35 -18.46
CA THR A 434 -30.06 2.40 -17.64
C THR A 434 -29.55 3.05 -16.35
N GLY A 435 -29.74 4.35 -16.19
CA GLY A 435 -29.32 5.11 -15.03
C GLY A 435 -29.66 6.58 -15.14
N THR A 436 -28.87 7.41 -14.48
CA THR A 436 -28.88 8.87 -14.62
C THR A 436 -27.46 9.39 -14.84
N SER A 437 -27.29 10.71 -14.97
CA SER A 437 -25.99 11.35 -15.19
C SER A 437 -24.99 11.13 -14.04
N THR A 438 -25.49 10.96 -12.81
CA THR A 438 -24.66 10.89 -11.60
C THR A 438 -25.15 9.81 -10.63
N ASP A 439 -25.29 8.57 -11.12
CA ASP A 439 -25.63 7.44 -10.26
C ASP A 439 -24.52 7.15 -9.24
N SER A 440 -24.91 6.77 -8.02
CA SER A 440 -23.98 6.33 -6.99
C SER A 440 -24.46 5.04 -6.33
N ILE A 441 -23.59 4.02 -6.25
CA ILE A 441 -23.85 2.77 -5.55
C ILE A 441 -22.78 2.58 -4.50
N CYS A 442 -23.19 2.16 -3.30
CA CYS A 442 -22.30 1.86 -2.19
C CYS A 442 -22.71 0.55 -1.54
N ILE A 443 -21.75 -0.37 -1.44
CA ILE A 443 -21.88 -1.64 -0.74
C ILE A 443 -21.07 -1.54 0.56
N GLY A 444 -21.72 -1.60 1.72
CA GLY A 444 -21.10 -1.64 3.03
C GLY A 444 -21.26 -3.02 3.68
N SER A 445 -20.20 -3.58 4.28
CA SER A 445 -20.25 -4.88 4.96
C SER A 445 -19.66 -4.82 6.36
N THR A 446 -20.30 -5.54 7.29
CA THR A 446 -19.89 -5.57 8.71
C THR A 446 -18.53 -6.21 8.93
N GLN A 447 -18.08 -7.05 7.98
CA GLN A 447 -16.90 -7.90 8.10
C GLN A 447 -16.93 -8.75 9.37
N SER A 448 -18.12 -9.27 9.70
CA SER A 448 -18.39 -10.18 10.82
C SER A 448 -19.48 -11.18 10.40
N GLY A 449 -19.48 -12.38 10.97
CA GLY A 449 -20.43 -13.45 10.63
C GLY A 449 -20.02 -14.27 9.39
N THR A 450 -21.01 -14.64 8.57
CA THR A 450 -20.86 -15.57 7.44
C THR A 450 -19.86 -15.06 6.39
N HIS A 451 -18.93 -15.91 5.99
CA HIS A 451 -17.93 -15.59 4.97
C HIS A 451 -18.49 -15.80 3.55
N MET A 452 -18.56 -14.71 2.79
CA MET A 452 -19.08 -14.66 1.43
C MET A 452 -17.95 -14.41 0.44
N ARG A 453 -17.55 -15.48 -0.25
CA ARG A 453 -16.50 -15.40 -1.28
C ARG A 453 -16.99 -14.75 -2.58
N TYR A 454 -18.28 -14.89 -2.88
CA TYR A 454 -18.90 -14.45 -4.13
C TYR A 454 -20.26 -13.80 -3.86
N ALA A 455 -20.61 -12.80 -4.66
CA ALA A 455 -21.89 -12.10 -4.60
C ALA A 455 -22.56 -11.93 -5.98
N GLY A 456 -22.17 -12.76 -6.96
CA GLY A 456 -22.81 -12.76 -8.28
C GLY A 456 -24.30 -13.13 -8.23
N THR A 457 -25.02 -12.82 -9.29
CA THR A 457 -26.50 -12.85 -9.38
C THR A 457 -27.19 -14.12 -8.88
N ILE A 458 -26.55 -15.29 -8.97
CA ILE A 458 -27.13 -16.57 -8.56
C ILE A 458 -26.80 -16.97 -7.11
N THR A 459 -25.82 -16.33 -6.48
CA THR A 459 -25.45 -16.63 -5.08
C THR A 459 -26.57 -16.20 -4.13
N PRO A 460 -26.64 -16.74 -2.90
CA PRO A 460 -27.68 -16.34 -1.95
C PRO A 460 -27.72 -14.83 -1.71
N VAL A 461 -26.55 -14.21 -1.49
CA VAL A 461 -26.44 -12.75 -1.31
C VAL A 461 -26.74 -11.99 -2.59
N GLY A 462 -26.27 -12.46 -3.76
CA GLY A 462 -26.56 -11.82 -5.05
C GLY A 462 -28.06 -11.82 -5.40
N LYS A 463 -28.76 -12.94 -5.17
CA LYS A 463 -30.23 -13.04 -5.31
C LYS A 463 -30.95 -12.02 -4.42
N ALA A 464 -30.51 -11.87 -3.17
CA ALA A 464 -31.10 -10.94 -2.24
C ALA A 464 -30.83 -9.48 -2.64
N ILE A 465 -29.61 -9.15 -3.06
CA ILE A 465 -29.27 -7.83 -3.63
C ILE A 465 -30.13 -7.54 -4.84
N GLY A 466 -30.17 -8.45 -5.82
CA GLY A 466 -30.88 -8.24 -7.07
C GLY A 466 -32.38 -7.99 -6.85
N LYS A 467 -33.02 -8.84 -6.03
CA LYS A 467 -34.43 -8.66 -5.65
C LYS A 467 -34.66 -7.35 -4.90
N GLY A 468 -33.87 -7.09 -3.85
CA GLY A 468 -34.10 -5.95 -2.97
C GLY A 468 -33.83 -4.61 -3.64
N VAL A 469 -32.82 -4.51 -4.51
CA VAL A 469 -32.55 -3.30 -5.30
C VAL A 469 -33.67 -3.04 -6.30
N PHE A 470 -34.16 -4.09 -6.99
CA PHE A 470 -35.27 -3.97 -7.92
C PHE A 470 -36.54 -3.44 -7.23
N GLU A 471 -36.91 -4.05 -6.10
CA GLU A 471 -38.08 -3.66 -5.30
C GLU A 471 -37.94 -2.23 -4.75
N ALA A 472 -36.77 -1.89 -4.20
CA ALA A 472 -36.51 -0.57 -3.64
C ALA A 472 -36.60 0.53 -4.71
N ILE A 473 -36.02 0.33 -5.89
CA ILE A 473 -36.11 1.30 -6.99
C ILE A 473 -37.56 1.47 -7.45
N GLY A 474 -38.30 0.36 -7.61
CA GLY A 474 -39.71 0.40 -7.99
C GLY A 474 -40.54 1.26 -7.03
N GLN A 475 -40.39 1.01 -5.72
CA GLN A 475 -41.07 1.79 -4.68
C GLN A 475 -40.70 3.28 -4.73
N ALA A 476 -39.42 3.61 -4.92
CA ALA A 476 -38.97 5.00 -4.99
C ALA A 476 -39.49 5.72 -6.24
N ILE A 477 -39.57 5.03 -7.39
CA ILE A 477 -40.16 5.58 -8.63
C ILE A 477 -41.66 5.85 -8.43
N GLU A 478 -42.38 4.93 -7.79
CA GLU A 478 -43.80 5.11 -7.50
C GLU A 478 -44.05 6.29 -6.55
N ASN A 479 -43.24 6.42 -5.49
CA ASN A 479 -43.30 7.56 -4.57
C ASN A 479 -43.06 8.88 -5.32
N TYR A 480 -42.02 8.91 -6.16
CA TYR A 480 -41.72 10.07 -7.02
C TYR A 480 -42.89 10.42 -7.95
N ARG A 481 -43.49 9.43 -8.62
CA ARG A 481 -44.62 9.63 -9.53
C ARG A 481 -45.86 10.15 -8.81
N LYS A 482 -46.20 9.58 -7.66
CA LYS A 482 -47.34 10.01 -6.83
C LYS A 482 -47.22 11.46 -6.37
N ARG A 483 -45.99 11.96 -6.18
CA ARG A 483 -45.75 13.36 -5.81
C ARG A 483 -45.84 14.34 -6.99
N MET A 484 -45.63 13.86 -8.21
CA MET A 484 -45.73 14.68 -9.43
C MET A 484 -47.15 14.76 -9.99
N MET A 485 -48.02 13.83 -9.58
CA MET A 485 -49.48 13.91 -9.73
C MET A 485 -50.06 14.82 -8.65
#